data_AF-X1I7D0-F1
#
_entry.id   AF-X1I7D0-F1
#
_cell.length_a   1.000
_cell.length_b   1.000
_cell.length_c   1.000
_cell.angle_alpha   90.00
_cell.angle_beta   90.00
_cell.angle_gamma   90.00
#
_symmetry.space_group_name_H-M   'P 1'
#
loop_
_entity.id
_entity.type
_entity.pdbx_description
1 polymer ?
#
loop_
_entity_poly.entity_id
_entity_poly.type
_entity_poly.pdbx_seq_one_letter_code
_entity_poly.pdbx_strand_id
1 'polypeptide(L)'
;MVVELHTEGGIQVVGGTTDAWLNVTYNYSPYYYKYLDDIGLKWLDGRKASDCIERLQAAVAILGTEQEDNYWLATCDNAGYALSILLKWARQHPDAIFEVT
;
A
#
# COMPACT_ATOMS: atom_id res chain seq x y z
N MET A 1 22.49 17.51 -17.38
CA MET A 1 22.22 18.05 -16.04
C MET A 1 21.31 17.05 -15.36
N VAL A 2 21.82 16.33 -14.35
CA VAL A 2 21.00 15.39 -13.58
C VAL A 2 20.36 16.22 -12.48
N VAL A 3 19.04 16.36 -12.53
CA VAL A 3 18.27 17.03 -11.48
C VAL A 3 18.02 15.97 -10.41
N GLU A 4 18.32 16.27 -9.15
CA GLU A 4 17.94 15.41 -8.02
C GLU A 4 16.42 15.23 -8.01
N LEU A 5 15.96 14.01 -7.77
CA LEU A 5 14.54 13.73 -7.64
C LEU A 5 14.01 14.49 -6.41
N HIS A 6 13.06 15.39 -6.62
CA HIS A 6 12.35 16.06 -5.53
C HIS A 6 11.46 15.03 -4.81
N THR A 7 11.60 14.93 -3.49
CA THR A 7 10.83 14.00 -2.63
C THR A 7 9.63 14.66 -1.96
N GLU A 8 9.26 15.88 -2.36
CA GLU A 8 8.24 16.69 -1.69
C GLU A 8 7.00 16.89 -2.59
N GLY A 9 5.81 16.73 -1.99
CA GLY A 9 4.49 16.77 -2.64
C GLY A 9 3.56 17.86 -2.09
N GLY A 10 2.42 18.06 -2.77
CA GLY A 10 1.66 19.32 -2.75
C GLY A 10 0.84 19.71 -1.51
N ILE A 11 0.42 18.77 -0.64
CA ILE A 11 -0.40 19.09 0.54
C ILE A 11 0.29 18.54 1.79
N GLN A 12 0.59 19.44 2.74
CA GLN A 12 1.06 19.09 4.07
C GLN A 12 0.03 19.56 5.10
N VAL A 13 -0.25 18.74 6.11
CA VAL A 13 -1.14 19.12 7.22
C VAL A 13 -0.37 20.04 8.16
N VAL A 14 -0.74 21.32 8.20
CA VAL A 14 -0.13 22.31 9.09
C VAL A 14 -0.39 21.88 10.54
N GLY A 15 0.68 21.57 11.28
CA GLY A 15 0.61 21.01 12.64
C GLY A 15 0.78 19.48 12.72
N GLY A 16 0.91 18.80 11.58
CA GLY A 16 1.07 17.35 11.49
C GLY A 16 -0.25 16.59 11.53
N THR A 17 -0.17 15.27 11.38
CA THR A 17 -1.30 14.34 11.50
C THR A 17 -0.81 13.02 12.09
N THR A 18 -1.68 12.31 12.79
CA THR A 18 -1.46 10.92 13.22
C THR A 18 -1.85 9.91 12.14
N ASP A 19 -2.47 10.37 11.06
CA ASP A 19 -3.02 9.54 10.02
C ASP A 19 -2.02 9.39 8.87
N ALA A 20 -1.95 8.20 8.30
CA ALA A 20 -1.20 7.92 7.10
C ALA A 20 -2.15 7.41 6.01
N TRP A 21 -2.01 7.91 4.79
CA TRP A 21 -2.83 7.49 3.66
C TRP A 21 -1.96 7.15 2.44
N LEU A 22 -2.39 6.14 1.69
CA LEU A 22 -1.77 5.72 0.44
C LEU A 22 -2.85 5.69 -0.64
N ASN A 23 -2.64 6.45 -1.72
CA ASN A 23 -3.52 6.38 -2.88
C ASN A 23 -3.06 5.25 -3.79
N VAL A 24 -3.92 4.24 -3.98
CA VAL A 24 -3.66 3.10 -4.84
C VAL A 24 -4.53 3.21 -6.09
N THR A 25 -3.93 3.01 -7.26
CA THR A 25 -4.64 3.07 -8.53
C THR A 25 -5.55 1.85 -8.74
N TYR A 26 -6.76 2.09 -9.29
CA TYR A 26 -7.78 1.05 -9.49
C TYR A 26 -7.33 -0.13 -10.36
N ASN A 27 -6.40 0.12 -11.29
CA ASN A 27 -5.84 -0.90 -12.19
C ASN A 27 -5.12 -2.05 -11.46
N TYR A 28 -4.74 -1.89 -10.19
CA TYR A 28 -4.15 -2.97 -9.38
C TYR A 28 -5.18 -3.91 -8.77
N SER A 29 -6.46 -3.53 -8.77
CA SER A 29 -7.54 -4.29 -8.11
C SER A 29 -7.56 -5.79 -8.46
N PRO A 30 -7.38 -6.22 -9.73
CA PRO A 30 -7.38 -7.65 -10.07
C PRO A 30 -6.34 -8.47 -9.30
N TYR A 31 -5.19 -7.88 -8.97
CA TYR A 31 -4.16 -8.53 -8.17
C TYR A 31 -4.56 -8.67 -6.72
N TYR A 32 -5.22 -7.66 -6.14
CA TYR A 32 -5.67 -7.71 -4.76
C TYR A 32 -6.81 -8.71 -4.56
N TYR A 33 -7.77 -8.76 -5.49
CA TYR A 33 -8.81 -9.79 -5.49
C TYR A 33 -8.24 -11.21 -5.57
N LYS A 34 -7.12 -11.38 -6.27
CA LYS A 34 -6.53 -12.69 -6.50
C LYS A 34 -5.58 -13.14 -5.38
N TYR A 35 -4.79 -12.23 -4.83
CA TYR A 35 -3.64 -12.58 -3.99
C TYR A 35 -3.71 -12.03 -2.57
N LEU A 36 -4.60 -11.06 -2.29
CA LEU A 36 -4.85 -10.58 -0.94
C LEU A 36 -6.08 -11.27 -0.35
N ASP A 37 -7.24 -11.08 -0.99
CA ASP A 37 -8.52 -11.62 -0.52
C ASP A 37 -9.60 -11.48 -1.63
N ASP A 38 -10.69 -12.24 -1.56
CA ASP A 38 -11.75 -12.21 -2.59
C ASP A 38 -12.53 -10.89 -2.65
N ILE A 39 -12.46 -10.07 -1.58
CA ILE A 39 -12.95 -8.68 -1.57
C ILE A 39 -11.82 -7.63 -1.71
N GLY A 40 -10.61 -8.06 -2.06
CA GLY A 40 -9.48 -7.19 -2.38
C GLY A 40 -9.02 -6.33 -1.20
N LEU A 41 -8.67 -5.06 -1.48
CA LEU A 41 -8.24 -4.13 -0.42
C LEU A 41 -9.31 -3.89 0.64
N LYS A 42 -10.60 -4.03 0.30
CA LYS A 42 -11.69 -3.83 1.27
C LYS A 42 -11.62 -4.82 2.43
N TRP A 43 -10.91 -5.93 2.26
CA TRP A 43 -10.63 -6.84 3.37
C TRP A 43 -9.91 -6.15 4.53
N LEU A 44 -9.05 -5.15 4.28
CA LEU A 44 -8.33 -4.43 5.33
C LEU A 44 -9.24 -3.50 6.16
N ASP A 45 -10.39 -3.10 5.62
CA ASP A 45 -11.22 -2.05 6.21
C ASP A 45 -11.71 -2.41 7.62
N GLY A 46 -11.49 -1.49 8.57
CA GLY A 46 -11.83 -1.65 9.98
C GLY A 46 -10.96 -2.65 10.74
N ARG A 47 -9.95 -3.27 10.11
CA ARG A 47 -9.07 -4.24 10.78
C ARG A 47 -7.91 -3.56 11.47
N LYS A 48 -7.50 -4.16 12.59
CA LYS A 48 -6.28 -3.81 13.29
C LYS A 48 -5.07 -4.19 12.45
N ALA A 49 -4.10 -3.29 12.36
CA ALA A 49 -2.89 -3.47 11.57
C ALA A 49 -2.16 -4.79 11.89
N SER A 50 -2.03 -5.15 13.16
CA SER A 50 -1.43 -6.41 13.60
C SER A 50 -2.05 -7.65 12.95
N ASP A 51 -3.37 -7.63 12.75
CA ASP A 51 -4.14 -8.79 12.27
C ASP A 51 -4.02 -8.94 10.75
N CYS A 52 -3.52 -7.91 10.07
CA CYS A 52 -3.32 -7.88 8.63
C CYS A 52 -1.91 -8.31 8.21
N ILE A 53 -0.94 -8.36 9.12
CA ILE A 53 0.49 -8.54 8.80
C ILE A 53 0.75 -9.81 8.00
N GLU A 54 0.24 -10.96 8.46
CA GLU A 54 0.52 -12.25 7.81
C GLU A 54 -0.04 -12.30 6.39
N ARG A 55 -1.25 -11.77 6.20
CA ARG A 55 -1.91 -11.76 4.88
C ARG A 55 -1.25 -10.78 3.92
N LEU A 56 -0.91 -9.58 4.39
CA LEU A 56 -0.14 -8.61 3.61
C LEU A 56 1.22 -9.17 3.22
N GLN A 57 1.91 -9.84 4.15
CA GLN A 57 3.20 -10.48 3.89
C GLN A 57 3.10 -11.60 2.84
N ALA A 58 2.07 -12.44 2.90
CA ALA A 58 1.85 -13.49 1.90
C ALA A 58 1.57 -12.90 0.51
N ALA A 59 0.72 -11.87 0.43
CA ALA A 59 0.41 -11.20 -0.84
C ALA A 59 1.65 -10.54 -1.45
N VAL A 60 2.43 -9.81 -0.65
CA VAL A 60 3.69 -9.16 -1.09
C VAL A 60 4.69 -10.19 -1.60
N ALA A 61 4.83 -11.33 -0.92
CA ALA A 61 5.76 -12.38 -1.34
C ALA A 61 5.39 -13.00 -2.70
N ILE A 62 4.09 -13.08 -3.03
CA ILE A 62 3.61 -13.60 -4.32
C ILE A 62 3.74 -12.56 -5.42
N LEU A 63 3.42 -11.30 -5.11
CA LEU A 63 3.35 -10.22 -6.09
C LEU A 63 4.71 -9.66 -6.49
N GLY A 64 5.71 -9.75 -5.61
CA GLY A 64 6.97 -9.05 -5.80
C GLY A 64 6.86 -7.56 -5.46
N THR A 65 7.96 -6.84 -5.59
CA THR A 65 8.05 -5.41 -5.22
C THR A 65 9.01 -4.62 -6.12
N GLU A 66 9.46 -5.22 -7.23
CA GLU A 66 10.37 -4.57 -8.18
C GLU A 66 9.59 -3.58 -9.06
N GLN A 67 9.46 -2.34 -8.58
CA GLN A 67 8.68 -1.32 -9.27
C GLN A 67 9.21 -1.01 -10.67
N GLU A 68 8.26 -0.78 -11.57
CA GLU A 68 8.48 -0.19 -12.88
C GLU A 68 8.45 1.34 -12.78
N ASP A 69 9.13 2.04 -13.70
CA ASP A 69 9.10 3.52 -13.75
C ASP A 69 7.68 4.08 -13.90
N ASN A 70 6.79 3.32 -14.54
CA ASN A 70 5.40 3.70 -14.73
C ASN A 70 4.51 3.13 -13.61
N TYR A 71 4.25 3.95 -12.60
CA TYR A 71 3.29 3.65 -11.52
C TYR A 71 1.84 3.42 -12.01
N TRP A 72 1.45 3.83 -13.22
CA TRP A 72 0.12 3.51 -13.74
C TRP A 72 0.08 2.17 -14.48
N LEU A 73 1.19 1.46 -14.58
CA LEU A 73 1.21 0.14 -15.19
C LEU A 73 0.76 -0.90 -14.18
N ALA A 74 -0.33 -1.61 -14.48
CA ALA A 74 -0.81 -2.71 -13.67
C ALA A 74 0.11 -3.93 -13.86
N THR A 75 1.14 -4.03 -13.02
CA THR A 75 2.00 -5.21 -12.89
C THR A 75 1.86 -5.82 -11.50
N CYS A 76 2.25 -7.09 -11.36
CA CYS A 76 2.31 -7.74 -10.06
C CYS A 76 3.21 -6.95 -9.10
N ASP A 77 4.42 -6.59 -9.55
CA ASP A 77 5.40 -5.90 -8.71
C ASP A 77 4.97 -4.52 -8.26
N ASN A 78 4.32 -3.75 -9.14
CA ASN A 78 3.79 -2.43 -8.78
C ASN A 78 2.66 -2.55 -7.73
N ALA A 79 1.77 -3.53 -7.90
CA ALA A 79 0.70 -3.80 -6.95
C ALA A 79 1.25 -4.30 -5.60
N GLY A 80 2.26 -5.18 -5.64
CA GLY A 80 2.92 -5.72 -4.46
C GLY A 80 3.75 -4.69 -3.72
N TYR A 81 4.40 -3.76 -4.44
CA TYR A 81 5.09 -2.64 -3.82
C TYR A 81 4.14 -1.77 -3.00
N ALA A 82 2.94 -1.46 -3.50
CA ALA A 82 1.94 -0.72 -2.73
C ALA A 82 1.52 -1.48 -1.45
N LEU A 83 1.31 -2.81 -1.52
CA LEU A 83 1.04 -3.61 -0.32
C LEU A 83 2.23 -3.65 0.65
N SER A 84 3.47 -3.58 0.15
CA SER A 84 4.67 -3.56 0.99
C SER A 84 4.76 -2.31 1.86
N ILE A 85 4.24 -1.18 1.38
CA ILE A 85 4.11 0.06 2.17
C ILE A 85 3.12 -0.16 3.30
N LEU A 86 1.94 -0.71 3.01
CA LEU A 86 0.92 -1.02 4.03
C LEU A 86 1.44 -2.04 5.05
N LEU A 87 2.18 -3.06 4.62
CA LEU A 87 2.84 -4.03 5.50
C LEU A 87 3.85 -3.36 6.44
N LYS A 88 4.65 -2.41 5.91
CA LYS A 88 5.59 -1.64 6.72
C LYS A 88 4.86 -0.82 7.78
N TRP A 89 3.78 -0.13 7.41
CA TRP A 89 2.95 0.61 8.37
C TRP A 89 2.34 -0.29 9.42
N ALA A 90 1.80 -1.45 9.01
CA ALA A 90 1.22 -2.42 9.94
C ALA A 90 2.24 -2.91 10.99
N ARG A 91 3.51 -3.09 10.59
CA ARG A 91 4.59 -3.46 11.49
C ARG A 91 5.04 -2.31 12.40
N GLN A 92 5.02 -1.07 11.90
CA GLN A 92 5.40 0.12 12.67
C GLN A 92 4.31 0.54 13.67
N HIS A 93 3.05 0.36 13.30
CA HIS A 93 1.88 0.80 14.03
C HIS A 93 0.87 -0.36 14.15
N PRO A 94 1.20 -1.43 14.89
CA PRO A 94 0.37 -2.62 15.00
C PRO A 94 -1.01 -2.35 15.60
N ASP A 95 -1.16 -1.26 16.36
CA ASP A 95 -2.41 -0.84 16.97
C ASP A 95 -3.29 0.08 16.10
N ALA A 96 -2.80 0.50 14.94
CA ALA A 96 -3.59 1.30 14.00
C ALA A 96 -4.76 0.50 13.41
N ILE A 97 -5.79 1.19 12.98
CA ILE A 97 -6.92 0.62 12.23
C ILE A 97 -6.81 1.07 10.78
N PHE A 98 -6.96 0.14 9.84
CA PHE A 98 -7.05 0.48 8.43
C PHE A 98 -8.43 1.01 8.08
N GLU A 99 -8.46 2.06 7.26
CA GLU A 99 -9.67 2.57 6.60
C GLU A 99 -9.46 2.47 5.09
N VAL A 100 -10.44 1.93 4.36
CA VAL A 100 -10.40 1.79 2.90
C VAL A 100 -11.65 2.42 2.30
N THR A 101 -11.45 3.54 1.61
CA THR A 101 -12.48 4.39 0.98
C THR A 101 -12.54 4.25 -0.52
#